data_AF-A0A7K2P4H8-F1
#
_entry.id   AF-A0A7K2P4H8-F1
#
_cell.length_a   1.000
_cell.length_b   1.000
_cell.length_c   1.000
_cell.angle_alpha   90.00
_cell.angle_beta   90.00
_cell.angle_gamma   90.00
#
_symmetry.space_group_name_H-M   'P 1'
#
loop_
_entity.id
_entity.type
_entity.pdbx_description
1 polymer ?
#
loop_
_entity_poly.entity_id
_entity_poly.type
_entity_poly.pdbx_seq_one_letter_code
_entity_poly.pdbx_strand_id
1 'polypeptide(L)'
;QKIRAVGPLLDTLGTTTKGVTVHPDREVEELRHRCGTVREGAGAGRPSLATASDMCEAILALSGTTNGRLATEGFRELERQTGSEGLVELSAEREAERITFADTRTQPRSVITSYEWSGSEAGGRRYSPFVINVEHKKPWHTLTGRQHF
;
A
#
# COMPACT_ATOMS: atom_id res chain seq x y z
N GLN A 1 24.71 0.67 -9.20
CA GLN A 1 23.72 1.04 -10.23
C GLN A 1 22.28 0.60 -9.90
N LYS A 2 22.03 -0.57 -9.28
CA LYS A 2 20.66 -1.02 -8.94
C LYS A 2 20.00 -0.29 -7.75
N ILE A 3 20.75 0.10 -6.73
CA ILE A 3 20.23 0.72 -5.49
C ILE A 3 19.44 2.02 -5.73
N ARG A 4 19.76 2.77 -6.79
CA ARG A 4 19.14 4.07 -7.11
C ARG A 4 17.97 3.96 -8.09
N ALA A 5 17.34 2.78 -8.17
CA ALA A 5 16.24 2.51 -9.09
C ALA A 5 15.17 1.64 -8.42
N VAL A 6 13.91 1.89 -8.75
CA VAL A 6 12.84 0.93 -8.42
C VAL A 6 13.07 -0.34 -9.25
N GLY A 7 13.17 -1.48 -8.57
CA GLY A 7 13.45 -2.77 -9.22
C GLY A 7 12.35 -3.20 -10.20
N PRO A 8 12.66 -4.07 -11.19
CA PRO A 8 11.70 -4.49 -12.21
C PRO A 8 10.68 -5.53 -11.72
N LEU A 9 10.92 -6.17 -10.58
CA LEU A 9 10.03 -7.24 -10.09
C LEU A 9 8.62 -6.74 -9.72
N LEU A 10 8.45 -5.44 -9.47
CA LEU A 10 7.11 -4.88 -9.23
C LEU A 10 6.20 -4.98 -10.46
N ASP A 11 6.77 -4.99 -11.67
CA ASP A 11 6.03 -5.08 -12.93
C ASP A 11 5.46 -6.49 -13.19
N THR A 12 5.98 -7.51 -12.49
CA THR A 12 5.65 -8.92 -12.76
C THR A 12 5.16 -9.67 -11.53
N LEU A 13 5.75 -9.42 -10.37
CA LEU A 13 5.43 -10.10 -9.11
C LEU A 13 4.52 -9.26 -8.21
N GLY A 14 4.45 -7.94 -8.43
CA GLY A 14 3.76 -7.02 -7.53
C GLY A 14 4.47 -6.83 -6.18
N THR A 15 3.72 -6.35 -5.19
CA THR A 15 4.16 -6.12 -3.81
C THR A 15 3.36 -7.00 -2.87
N THR A 16 4.02 -7.96 -2.21
CA THR A 16 3.38 -8.83 -1.22
C THR A 16 3.61 -8.31 0.20
N THR A 17 2.52 -8.07 0.93
CA THR A 17 2.54 -7.71 2.34
C THR A 17 1.52 -8.56 3.10
N LYS A 18 1.98 -9.25 4.16
CA LYS A 18 1.13 -10.08 5.03
C LYS A 18 0.23 -11.10 4.29
N GLY A 19 0.75 -11.69 3.21
CA GLY A 19 0.04 -12.74 2.43
C GLY A 19 -0.88 -12.21 1.33
N VAL A 20 -1.03 -10.88 1.22
CA VAL A 20 -1.79 -10.23 0.16
C VAL A 20 -0.80 -9.61 -0.83
N THR A 21 -1.03 -9.80 -2.13
CA THR A 21 -0.21 -9.22 -3.19
C THR A 21 -1.04 -8.20 -3.96
N VAL A 22 -0.47 -7.02 -4.17
CA VAL A 22 -1.05 -5.94 -4.99
C VAL A 22 -0.11 -5.60 -6.15
N HIS A 23 -0.65 -5.07 -7.24
CA HIS A 23 0.08 -4.81 -8.47
C HIS A 23 0.20 -3.30 -8.73
N PRO A 24 1.38 -2.70 -8.47
CA PRO A 24 1.55 -1.25 -8.52
C PRO A 24 1.96 -0.73 -9.91
N ASP A 25 1.41 -1.27 -11.01
CA ASP A 25 1.83 -0.88 -12.36
C ASP A 25 1.61 0.61 -12.65
N ARG A 26 0.46 1.13 -12.17
CA ARG A 26 0.11 2.55 -12.29
C ARG A 26 1.06 3.43 -11.48
N GLU A 27 1.38 3.02 -10.26
CA GLU A 27 2.28 3.75 -9.37
C GLU A 27 3.72 3.74 -9.88
N VAL A 28 4.18 2.63 -10.47
CA VAL A 28 5.50 2.56 -11.09
C VAL A 28 5.55 3.55 -12.25
N GLU A 29 4.51 3.67 -13.08
CA GLU A 29 4.46 4.68 -14.15
C GLU A 29 4.42 6.11 -13.61
N GLU A 30 3.58 6.38 -12.60
CA GLU A 30 3.53 7.68 -11.94
C GLU A 30 4.89 8.10 -11.36
N LEU A 31 5.64 7.15 -10.78
CA LEU A 31 6.99 7.41 -10.28
C LEU A 31 7.99 7.70 -11.41
N ARG A 32 7.85 7.11 -12.61
CA ARG A 32 8.68 7.49 -13.78
C ARG A 32 8.48 8.96 -14.13
N HIS A 33 7.24 9.44 -14.08
CA HIS A 33 6.94 10.84 -14.37
C HIS A 33 7.41 11.80 -13.27
N ARG A 34 7.19 11.43 -12.00
CA ARG A 34 7.45 12.31 -10.85
C ARG A 34 8.92 12.36 -10.43
N CYS A 35 9.57 11.20 -10.39
CA CYS A 35 10.97 11.07 -9.96
C CYS A 35 11.95 11.04 -11.15
N GLY A 36 11.43 10.96 -12.37
CA GLY A 36 12.23 10.69 -13.56
C GLY A 36 12.71 9.24 -13.63
N THR A 37 13.47 8.92 -14.68
CA THR A 37 14.01 7.58 -14.92
C THR A 37 15.52 7.55 -14.86
N VAL A 38 16.09 6.44 -14.40
CA VAL A 38 17.53 6.19 -14.50
C VAL A 38 17.92 6.11 -15.98
N ARG A 39 18.98 6.84 -16.36
CA ARG A 39 19.37 7.01 -17.78
C ARG A 39 20.07 5.79 -18.38
N GLU A 40 20.91 5.11 -17.61
CA GLU A 40 21.81 4.06 -18.12
C GLU A 40 22.06 2.96 -17.09
N GLY A 41 22.68 1.87 -17.55
CA GLY A 41 23.07 0.72 -16.73
C GLY A 41 21.89 -0.18 -16.37
N ALA A 42 22.07 -1.04 -15.37
CA ALA A 42 21.12 -2.10 -15.02
C ALA A 42 19.72 -1.61 -14.58
N GLY A 43 19.56 -0.33 -14.28
CA GLY A 43 18.29 0.30 -13.92
C GLY A 43 17.70 1.19 -15.01
N ALA A 44 18.28 1.24 -16.22
CA ALA A 44 17.83 2.15 -17.27
C ALA A 44 16.32 2.03 -17.52
N GLY A 45 15.63 3.18 -17.61
CA GLY A 45 14.17 3.27 -17.79
C GLY A 45 13.32 2.98 -16.54
N ARG A 46 13.93 2.56 -15.43
CA ARG A 46 13.22 2.40 -14.15
C ARG A 46 13.05 3.74 -13.45
N PRO A 47 12.00 3.90 -12.61
CA PRO A 47 11.89 5.07 -11.75
C PRO A 47 13.15 5.30 -10.93
N SER A 48 13.61 6.56 -10.90
CA SER A 48 14.78 6.98 -10.15
C SER A 48 14.52 6.95 -8.64
N LEU A 49 15.50 6.48 -7.87
CA LEU A 49 15.62 6.63 -6.42
C LEU A 49 16.93 7.36 -6.08
N ALA A 50 17.26 8.40 -6.84
CA ALA A 50 18.56 9.07 -6.76
C ALA A 50 18.67 9.97 -5.53
N THR A 51 17.54 10.53 -5.08
CA THR A 51 17.46 11.39 -3.89
C THR A 51 16.67 10.73 -2.77
N ALA A 52 16.82 11.24 -1.54
CA ALA A 52 15.99 10.83 -0.42
C ALA A 52 14.49 11.16 -0.67
N SER A 53 14.21 12.26 -1.37
CA SER A 53 12.83 12.62 -1.74
C SER A 53 12.24 11.59 -2.72
N ASP A 54 12.99 11.16 -3.72
CA ASP A 54 12.55 10.12 -4.66
C ASP A 54 12.23 8.80 -3.92
N MET A 55 13.06 8.44 -2.94
CA MET A 55 12.82 7.27 -2.09
C MET A 55 11.55 7.43 -1.24
N CYS A 56 11.34 8.59 -0.63
CA CYS A 56 10.11 8.87 0.11
C CYS A 56 8.88 8.78 -0.80
N GLU A 57 8.94 9.32 -2.02
CA GLU A 57 7.84 9.21 -2.97
C GLU A 57 7.55 7.77 -3.36
N ALA A 58 8.57 6.94 -3.57
CA ALA A 58 8.38 5.52 -3.85
C ALA A 58 7.73 4.77 -2.67
N ILE A 59 8.16 5.05 -1.43
CA ILE A 59 7.55 4.46 -0.23
C ILE A 59 6.06 4.81 -0.15
N LEU A 60 5.72 6.09 -0.34
CA LEU A 60 4.34 6.58 -0.24
C LEU A 60 3.47 6.10 -1.40
N ALA A 61 4.02 6.00 -2.62
CA ALA A 61 3.28 5.50 -3.77
C ALA A 61 2.97 4.00 -3.64
N LEU A 62 3.87 3.21 -3.07
CA LEU A 62 3.80 1.74 -3.05
C LEU A 62 3.14 1.15 -1.80
N SER A 63 2.77 1.95 -0.80
CA SER A 63 2.13 1.47 0.43
C SER A 63 0.61 1.67 0.41
N GLY A 64 -0.13 0.68 0.89
CA GLY A 64 -1.59 0.80 1.07
C GLY A 64 -1.99 1.86 2.08
N THR A 65 -1.15 2.18 3.07
CA THR A 65 -1.44 3.24 4.05
C THR A 65 -1.44 4.66 3.46
N THR A 66 -0.89 4.85 2.27
CA THR A 66 -0.67 6.19 1.66
C THR A 66 -1.16 6.28 0.22
N ASN A 67 -1.53 5.14 -0.37
CA ASN A 67 -2.16 5.02 -1.67
C ASN A 67 -3.49 4.26 -1.54
N GLY A 68 -4.60 4.98 -1.73
CA GLY A 68 -5.94 4.42 -1.60
C GLY A 68 -6.29 3.34 -2.61
N ARG A 69 -5.69 3.35 -3.80
CA ARG A 69 -5.95 2.32 -4.82
C ARG A 69 -5.30 1.00 -4.43
N LEU A 70 -4.06 1.05 -3.94
CA LEU A 70 -3.39 -0.14 -3.41
C LEU A 70 -4.06 -0.63 -2.12
N ALA A 71 -4.55 0.27 -1.27
CA ALA A 71 -5.37 -0.09 -0.11
C ALA A 71 -6.61 -0.89 -0.54
N THR A 72 -7.36 -0.34 -1.50
CA THR A 72 -8.62 -0.92 -1.98
C THR A 72 -8.38 -2.23 -2.74
N GLU A 73 -7.36 -2.29 -3.59
CA GLU A 73 -6.94 -3.53 -4.26
C GLU A 73 -6.57 -4.62 -3.25
N GLY A 74 -5.77 -4.30 -2.24
CA GLY A 74 -5.36 -5.28 -1.25
C GLY A 74 -6.53 -5.74 -0.37
N PHE A 75 -7.53 -4.89 -0.09
CA PHE A 75 -8.75 -5.35 0.56
C PHE A 75 -9.59 -6.26 -0.34
N ARG A 76 -9.73 -5.95 -1.64
CA ARG A 76 -10.40 -6.86 -2.60
C ARG A 76 -9.75 -8.24 -2.61
N GLU A 77 -8.42 -8.27 -2.63
CA GLU A 77 -7.67 -9.53 -2.58
C GLU A 77 -7.84 -10.25 -1.23
N LEU A 78 -7.85 -9.52 -0.12
CA LEU A 78 -8.07 -10.09 1.21
C LEU A 78 -9.47 -10.70 1.35
N GLU A 79 -10.52 -10.05 0.82
CA GLU A 79 -11.87 -10.62 0.74
C GLU A 79 -11.86 -11.91 -0.08
N ARG A 80 -11.23 -11.89 -1.27
CA ARG A 80 -11.11 -13.07 -2.13
C ARG A 80 -10.44 -14.24 -1.42
N GLN A 81 -9.38 -13.99 -0.64
CA GLN A 81 -8.65 -15.04 0.08
C GLN A 81 -9.42 -15.59 1.29
N THR A 82 -10.15 -14.73 2.01
CA THR A 82 -10.73 -15.07 3.31
C THR A 82 -12.23 -15.38 3.26
N GLY A 83 -12.93 -14.95 2.22
CA GLY A 83 -14.39 -14.95 2.16
C GLY A 83 -15.05 -13.94 3.12
N SER A 84 -14.27 -13.02 3.71
CA SER A 84 -14.81 -11.92 4.51
C SER A 84 -15.49 -10.89 3.61
N GLU A 85 -16.50 -10.21 4.12
CA GLU A 85 -17.25 -9.18 3.39
C GLU A 85 -17.07 -7.81 4.08
N GLY A 86 -17.20 -6.72 3.32
CA GLY A 86 -17.22 -5.37 3.86
C GLY A 86 -15.83 -4.78 4.11
N LEU A 87 -14.77 -5.38 3.59
CA LEU A 87 -13.40 -4.90 3.78
C LEU A 87 -13.04 -3.80 2.78
N VAL A 88 -13.55 -3.86 1.56
CA VAL A 88 -13.25 -2.89 0.49
C VAL A 88 -13.71 -1.48 0.88
N GLU A 89 -14.87 -1.39 1.52
CA GLU A 89 -15.51 -0.17 2.01
C GLU A 89 -14.62 0.58 3.01
N LEU A 90 -13.72 -0.11 3.71
CA LEU A 90 -12.77 0.50 4.65
C LEU A 90 -11.80 1.49 3.99
N SER A 91 -11.62 1.39 2.67
CA SER A 91 -10.73 2.27 1.89
C SER A 91 -11.40 2.92 0.68
N ALA A 92 -12.59 2.48 0.28
CA ALA A 92 -13.26 2.90 -0.94
C ALA A 92 -13.48 4.43 -1.03
N GLU A 93 -13.88 5.08 0.08
CA GLU A 93 -14.07 6.54 0.11
C GLU A 93 -12.79 7.34 -0.18
N ARG A 94 -11.63 6.72 0.06
CA ARG A 94 -10.30 7.31 -0.15
C ARG A 94 -9.52 6.61 -1.27
N GLU A 95 -10.16 5.82 -2.13
CA GLU A 95 -9.49 5.03 -3.20
C GLU A 95 -8.66 5.92 -4.14
N ALA A 96 -9.17 7.12 -4.44
CA ALA A 96 -8.48 8.09 -5.30
C ALA A 96 -7.34 8.85 -4.58
N GLU A 97 -7.23 8.78 -3.25
CA GLU A 97 -6.24 9.55 -2.51
C GLU A 97 -4.83 9.00 -2.69
N ARG A 98 -3.89 9.92 -2.91
CA ARG A 98 -2.45 9.68 -2.92
C ARG A 98 -1.78 10.68 -1.99
N ILE A 99 -1.15 10.19 -0.92
CA ILE A 99 -0.35 11.02 -0.05
C ILE A 99 1.04 11.13 -0.67
N THR A 100 1.45 12.34 -1.05
CA THR A 100 2.78 12.59 -1.62
C THR A 100 3.77 13.08 -0.58
N PHE A 101 5.07 13.02 -0.87
CA PHE A 101 6.07 13.56 0.06
C PHE A 101 5.89 15.07 0.25
N ALA A 102 5.51 15.79 -0.79
CA ALA A 102 5.17 17.21 -0.72
C ALA A 102 4.03 17.48 0.27
N ASP A 103 2.97 16.66 0.26
CA ASP A 103 1.85 16.81 1.20
C ASP A 103 2.31 16.73 2.66
N THR A 104 3.18 15.75 2.96
CA THR A 104 3.69 15.54 4.33
C THR A 104 4.57 16.70 4.83
N ARG A 105 5.21 17.42 3.91
CA ARG A 105 6.01 18.60 4.23
C ARG A 105 5.16 19.84 4.46
N THR A 106 4.01 19.94 3.79
CA THR A 106 3.04 21.01 4.02
C THR A 106 2.37 20.81 5.38
N GLN A 107 1.91 19.59 5.67
CA GLN A 107 1.39 19.22 6.99
C GLN A 107 1.37 17.69 7.17
N PRO A 108 1.38 17.18 8.41
CA PRO A 108 1.10 15.78 8.68
C PRO A 108 -0.22 15.32 8.03
N ARG A 109 -0.23 14.10 7.48
CA ARG A 109 -1.39 13.51 6.81
C ARG A 109 -1.87 12.28 7.58
N SER A 110 -3.18 12.14 7.71
CA SER A 110 -3.78 10.91 8.22
C SER A 110 -3.68 9.82 7.17
N VAL A 111 -3.11 8.68 7.56
CA VAL A 111 -3.00 7.50 6.70
C VAL A 111 -4.37 6.91 6.35
N ILE A 112 -4.40 6.10 5.30
CA ILE A 112 -5.57 5.37 4.80
C ILE A 112 -5.60 4.02 5.51
N THR A 113 -6.79 3.55 5.90
CA THR A 113 -6.97 2.19 6.39
C THR A 113 -6.58 1.21 5.29
N SER A 114 -5.69 0.26 5.60
CA SER A 114 -5.14 -0.66 4.61
C SER A 114 -5.18 -2.11 5.09
N TYR A 115 -5.19 -3.04 4.13
CA TYR A 115 -5.09 -4.49 4.34
C TYR A 115 -3.82 -4.91 5.10
N GLU A 116 -2.84 -4.01 5.19
CA GLU A 116 -1.57 -4.24 5.85
C GLU A 116 -1.74 -4.25 7.38
N TRP A 117 -2.84 -3.75 7.94
CA TRP A 117 -3.05 -3.63 9.39
C TRP A 117 -4.38 -4.26 9.84
N SER A 118 -4.58 -4.34 11.15
CA SER A 118 -5.77 -4.98 11.75
C SER A 118 -6.78 -3.99 12.31
N GLY A 119 -6.42 -2.70 12.41
CA GLY A 119 -7.33 -1.64 12.82
C GLY A 119 -7.92 -0.89 11.63
N SER A 120 -8.83 0.03 11.95
CA SER A 120 -9.48 0.92 10.99
C SER A 120 -9.54 2.33 11.53
N GLU A 121 -9.30 3.29 10.65
CA GLU A 121 -9.48 4.74 10.79
C GLU A 121 -10.65 5.24 9.91
N ALA A 122 -11.31 4.33 9.18
CA ALA A 122 -12.46 4.64 8.33
C ALA A 122 -13.58 5.30 9.13
N GLY A 123 -14.28 6.25 8.51
CA GLY A 123 -15.33 7.04 9.17
C GLY A 123 -14.82 7.98 10.27
N GLY A 124 -13.51 8.24 10.35
CA GLY A 124 -12.92 9.19 11.30
C GLY A 124 -12.71 8.64 12.71
N ARG A 125 -12.87 7.33 12.91
CA ARG A 125 -12.56 6.68 14.20
C ARG A 125 -11.05 6.70 14.48
N ARG A 126 -10.67 6.61 15.75
CA ARG A 126 -9.27 6.35 16.12
C ARG A 126 -8.93 4.88 15.85
N TYR A 127 -7.69 4.64 15.44
CA TYR A 127 -7.17 3.28 15.27
C TYR A 127 -7.35 2.47 16.56
N SER A 128 -7.97 1.30 16.41
CA SER A 128 -7.99 0.26 17.45
C SER A 128 -7.56 -1.06 16.80
N PRO A 129 -6.60 -1.80 17.39
CA PRO A 129 -6.14 -3.05 16.80
C PRO A 129 -7.29 -4.08 16.74
N PHE A 130 -7.23 -4.95 15.74
CA PHE A 130 -8.17 -6.07 15.52
C PHE A 130 -9.62 -5.70 15.21
N VAL A 131 -9.93 -4.43 14.96
CA VAL A 131 -11.24 -3.99 14.45
C VAL A 131 -11.64 -4.79 13.21
N ILE A 132 -10.74 -4.94 12.24
CA ILE A 132 -11.00 -5.69 11.01
C ILE A 132 -11.28 -7.17 11.32
N ASN A 133 -10.57 -7.75 12.29
CA ASN A 133 -10.80 -9.14 12.68
C ASN A 133 -12.15 -9.35 13.38
N VAL A 134 -12.53 -8.46 14.29
CA VAL A 134 -13.72 -8.59 15.13
C VAL A 134 -14.98 -8.18 14.39
N GLU A 135 -14.95 -7.02 13.72
CA GLU A 135 -16.10 -6.39 13.08
C GLU A 135 -16.32 -6.98 11.67
N HIS A 136 -15.25 -7.27 10.93
CA HIS A 136 -15.32 -7.78 9.54
C HIS A 136 -14.95 -9.27 9.40
N LYS A 137 -14.82 -9.99 10.52
CA LYS A 137 -14.59 -11.45 10.57
C LYS A 137 -13.33 -11.94 9.85
N LYS A 138 -12.37 -11.04 9.60
CA LYS A 138 -11.07 -11.41 9.04
C LYS A 138 -10.30 -12.34 10.01
N PRO A 139 -9.88 -13.55 9.59
CA PRO A 139 -9.18 -14.47 10.48
C PRO A 139 -7.84 -13.93 11.02
N TRP A 140 -7.51 -14.30 12.26
CA TRP A 140 -6.16 -14.11 12.78
C TRP A 140 -5.20 -15.09 12.09
N HIS A 141 -3.94 -14.70 11.92
CA HIS A 141 -2.91 -15.59 11.34
C HIS A 141 -2.39 -16.55 12.42
N THR A 142 -3.28 -17.39 12.93
CA THR A 142 -3.01 -18.45 13.92
C THR A 142 -3.51 -19.77 13.37
N LEU A 143 -3.09 -20.89 13.98
CA LEU A 143 -3.52 -22.23 13.59
C LEU A 143 -5.05 -22.37 13.50
N THR A 144 -5.80 -21.69 14.38
CA THR A 144 -7.25 -21.80 14.48
C THR A 144 -8.00 -20.66 13.78
N GLY A 145 -7.30 -19.68 13.21
CA GLY A 145 -7.90 -18.45 12.68
C GLY A 145 -8.45 -17.49 13.75
N ARG A 146 -8.20 -17.78 15.04
CA ARG A 146 -8.75 -17.07 16.21
C ARG A 146 -7.64 -16.59 17.15
N GLN A 147 -7.99 -15.78 18.14
CA GLN A 147 -7.10 -15.54 19.28
C GLN A 147 -6.85 -16.88 20.00
N HIS A 148 -5.58 -17.28 20.13
CA HIS A 148 -5.17 -18.58 20.66
C HIS A 148 -4.77 -18.39 22.13
N PHE A 149 -5.36 -19.18 23.02
CA PHE A 149 -5.11 -19.19 24.46
C PHE A 149 -4.62 -20.57 24.89
#